data_AF-A0A3B9DWS5-F1
#
_entry.id   AF-A0A3B9DWS5-F1
#
_cell.length_a   1.000
_cell.length_b   1.000
_cell.length_c   1.000
_cell.angle_alpha   90.00
_cell.angle_beta   90.00
_cell.angle_gamma   90.00
#
_symmetry.space_group_name_H-M   'P 1'
#
loop_
_entity.id
_entity.type
_entity.pdbx_description
1 polymer ?
#
loop_
_entity_poly.entity_id
_entity_poly.type
_entity_poly.pdbx_seq_one_letter_code
_entity_poly.pdbx_strand_id
1 'polypeptide(L)'
;MNKTEFLDLLRYYFRNAKKSEVEEILADYEAHFEEGKKRGLTEEAIAKELGSPKDIYESYTSEGVVDEKSKSVRFTDDAKEAAQEAAAAAARKAGKAWDEVSPKLPAAAERAAHLTSRLLYGTSLLLAIILICATLLVLALISIEFAPLPGVMPLPGLHLMTKLSIGVAGVSSALAVFLIGREGSRALQGSFSKEEKGGEEK
;
A
#
# COMPACT_ATOMS: atom_id res chain seq x y z
N MET A 1 12.02 -19.46 46.08
CA MET A 1 12.74 -18.18 45.92
C MET A 1 12.99 -17.63 47.30
N ASN A 2 14.16 -17.02 47.51
CA ASN A 2 14.49 -16.32 48.75
C ASN A 2 13.89 -14.90 48.73
N LYS A 3 13.97 -14.18 49.86
CA LYS A 3 13.44 -12.81 49.99
C LYS A 3 14.05 -11.86 48.93
N THR A 4 15.37 -11.91 48.76
CA THR A 4 16.11 -11.00 47.86
C THR A 4 15.70 -11.18 46.40
N GLU A 5 15.62 -12.44 45.94
CA GLU A 5 15.18 -12.79 44.58
C GLU A 5 13.74 -12.32 44.31
N PHE A 6 12.85 -12.47 45.30
CA PHE A 6 11.46 -12.02 45.20
C PHE A 6 11.39 -10.51 45.00
N LEU A 7 12.07 -9.75 45.85
CA LEU A 7 12.06 -8.28 45.81
C LEU A 7 12.76 -7.74 44.56
N ASP A 8 13.85 -8.35 44.12
CA ASP A 8 14.55 -7.96 42.89
C ASP A 8 13.67 -8.18 41.64
N LEU A 9 12.93 -9.29 41.58
CA LEU A 9 11.96 -9.53 40.50
C LEU A 9 10.82 -8.52 40.52
N LEU A 10 10.26 -8.21 41.70
CA LEU A 10 9.23 -7.20 41.84
C LEU A 10 9.75 -5.84 41.36
N ARG A 11 10.93 -5.44 41.81
CA ARG A 11 11.59 -4.20 41.38
C ARG A 11 11.84 -4.14 39.88
N TYR A 12 12.19 -5.28 39.27
CA TYR A 12 12.36 -5.38 37.82
C TYR A 12 11.04 -5.17 37.07
N TYR A 13 9.94 -5.77 37.53
CA TYR A 13 8.63 -5.60 36.91
C TYR A 13 8.10 -4.17 37.06
N PHE A 14 8.23 -3.58 38.25
CA PHE A 14 7.81 -2.22 38.53
C PHE A 14 8.80 -1.13 38.05
N ARG A 15 9.83 -1.46 37.23
CA ARG A 15 10.86 -0.50 36.79
C ARG A 15 10.32 0.72 36.04
N ASN A 16 9.13 0.61 35.47
CA ASN A 16 8.46 1.66 34.71
C ASN A 16 7.45 2.47 35.57
N ALA A 17 7.18 2.05 36.81
CA ALA A 17 6.33 2.75 37.76
C ALA A 17 7.07 3.90 38.45
N LYS A 18 6.35 4.75 39.21
CA LYS A 18 7.00 5.84 39.95
C LYS A 18 7.87 5.28 41.07
N LYS A 19 9.12 5.72 41.15
CA LYS A 19 10.09 5.24 42.15
C LYS A 19 9.55 5.24 43.59
N SER A 20 8.77 6.26 43.97
CA SER A 20 8.15 6.35 45.29
C SER A 20 7.13 5.24 45.57
N GLU A 21 6.29 4.91 44.58
CA GLU A 21 5.28 3.83 44.69
C GLU A 21 5.95 2.46 44.71
N VAL A 22 7.03 2.29 43.94
CA VAL A 22 7.83 1.05 43.95
C VAL A 22 8.48 0.82 45.32
N GLU A 23 9.06 1.86 45.91
CA GLU A 23 9.68 1.77 47.24
C GLU A 23 8.64 1.45 48.34
N GLU A 24 7.44 2.03 48.26
CA GLU A 24 6.33 1.72 49.16
C GLU A 24 5.88 0.25 49.05
N ILE A 25 5.63 -0.22 47.82
CA ILE A 25 5.23 -1.61 47.57
C ILE A 25 6.32 -2.59 48.06
N LEU A 26 7.59 -2.31 47.77
CA LEU A 26 8.70 -3.16 48.21
C LEU A 26 8.81 -3.21 49.74
N ALA A 27 8.59 -2.10 50.43
CA ALA A 27 8.62 -2.03 51.89
C ALA A 27 7.52 -2.88 52.53
N ASP A 28 6.32 -2.88 51.95
CA ASP A 28 5.19 -3.69 52.43
C ASP A 28 5.50 -5.19 52.33
N TYR A 29 6.01 -5.65 51.19
CA TYR A 29 6.39 -7.05 51.02
C TYR A 29 7.59 -7.43 51.88
N GLU A 30 8.56 -6.54 52.05
CA GLU A 30 9.68 -6.75 52.96
C GLU A 30 9.21 -6.95 54.41
N ALA A 31 8.25 -6.13 54.88
CA ALA A 31 7.66 -6.29 56.20
C ALA A 31 6.94 -7.65 56.35
N HIS A 32 6.25 -8.12 55.31
CA HIS A 32 5.63 -9.46 55.30
C HIS A 32 6.65 -10.60 55.44
N PHE A 33 7.81 -10.50 54.79
CA PHE A 33 8.89 -11.48 54.96
C PHE A 33 9.46 -11.47 56.38
N GLU A 34 9.65 -10.29 56.98
CA GLU A 34 10.14 -10.18 58.36
C GLU A 34 9.13 -10.73 59.37
N GLU A 35 7.83 -10.51 59.16
CA GLU A 35 6.77 -11.06 60.00
C GLU A 35 6.68 -12.59 59.88
N GLY A 36 6.71 -13.12 58.66
CA GLY A 36 6.72 -14.57 58.43
C GLY A 36 7.94 -15.25 59.07
N LYS A 37 9.10 -14.59 59.04
CA LYS A 37 10.32 -15.07 59.69
C LYS A 37 10.19 -15.09 61.22
N LYS A 38 9.55 -14.09 61.83
CA LYS A 38 9.23 -14.08 63.28
C LYS A 38 8.28 -15.20 63.68
N ARG A 39 7.38 -15.60 62.76
CA ARG A 39 6.48 -16.76 62.94
C ARG A 39 7.17 -18.11 62.73
N GLY A 40 8.47 -18.13 62.41
CA GLY A 40 9.27 -19.35 62.22
C GLY A 40 9.09 -20.01 60.85
N LEU A 41 8.52 -19.30 59.87
CA LEU A 41 8.41 -19.78 58.49
C LEU A 41 9.72 -19.56 57.74
N THR A 42 10.05 -20.44 56.79
CA THR A 42 11.19 -20.22 55.89
C THR A 42 10.82 -19.22 54.80
N GLU A 43 11.82 -18.53 54.25
CA GLU A 43 11.59 -17.52 53.21
C GLU A 43 10.89 -18.10 51.98
N GLU A 44 11.17 -19.36 51.63
CA GLU A 44 10.54 -20.05 50.51
C GLU A 44 9.05 -20.32 50.75
N ALA A 45 8.66 -20.62 51.99
CA ALA A 45 7.27 -20.81 52.36
C ALA A 45 6.49 -19.50 52.29
N ILE A 46 7.10 -18.41 52.78
CA ILE A 46 6.51 -17.06 52.72
C ILE A 46 6.36 -16.61 51.26
N ALA A 47 7.39 -16.80 50.43
CA ALA A 47 7.32 -16.46 49.02
C ALA A 47 6.25 -17.27 48.28
N LYS A 48 6.03 -18.54 48.66
CA LYS A 48 4.96 -19.37 48.10
C LYS A 48 3.57 -18.90 48.54
N GLU A 49 3.44 -18.40 49.76
CA GLU A 49 2.20 -17.80 50.30
C GLU A 49 1.87 -16.48 49.59
N LEU A 50 2.88 -15.64 49.33
CA LEU A 50 2.73 -14.37 48.63
C LEU A 50 2.45 -14.53 47.12
N GLY A 51 2.81 -15.67 46.52
CA GLY A 51 2.59 -15.96 45.12
C GLY A 51 3.75 -15.56 44.20
N SER A 52 3.50 -15.46 42.89
CA SER A 52 4.53 -15.06 41.92
C SER A 52 4.66 -13.53 41.87
N PRO A 53 5.88 -12.97 41.95
CA PRO A 53 6.12 -11.53 41.73
C PRO A 53 5.49 -10.99 40.44
N LYS A 54 5.40 -11.83 39.41
CA LYS A 54 4.79 -11.50 38.12
C LYS A 54 3.26 -11.33 38.23
N ASP A 55 2.60 -12.22 38.96
CA ASP A 55 1.14 -12.20 39.11
C ASP A 55 0.71 -10.99 39.93
N ILE A 56 1.52 -10.64 40.95
CA ILE A 56 1.35 -9.40 41.72
C ILE A 56 1.42 -8.19 40.77
N TYR A 57 2.47 -8.10 39.95
CA TYR A 57 2.61 -7.01 38.97
C TYR A 57 1.42 -6.92 38.00
N GLU A 58 0.94 -8.05 37.49
CA GLU A 58 -0.21 -8.09 36.60
C GLU A 58 -1.50 -7.62 37.29
N SER A 59 -1.70 -7.91 38.58
CA SER A 59 -2.82 -7.39 39.38
C SER A 59 -2.76 -5.86 39.47
N TYR A 60 -1.61 -5.31 39.86
CA TYR A 60 -1.42 -3.86 39.97
C TYR A 60 -1.55 -3.12 38.63
N THR A 61 -1.14 -3.77 37.53
CA THR A 61 -1.31 -3.22 36.18
C THR A 61 -2.78 -3.25 35.73
N SER A 62 -3.51 -4.32 36.09
CA SER A 62 -4.94 -4.48 35.75
C SER A 62 -5.83 -3.53 36.56
N GLU A 63 -5.43 -3.21 37.78
CA GLU A 63 -6.12 -2.26 38.67
C GLU A 63 -5.84 -0.79 38.32
N GLY A 64 -4.99 -0.51 37.32
CA GLY A 64 -4.71 0.84 36.84
C GLY A 64 -3.76 1.64 37.73
N VAL A 65 -3.05 0.99 38.65
CA VAL A 65 -2.10 1.63 39.57
C VAL A 65 -0.74 1.87 38.89
N VAL A 66 -0.42 1.16 37.81
CA VAL A 66 0.85 1.29 37.07
C VAL A 66 0.63 1.74 35.63
N ASP A 67 0.89 3.02 35.36
CA ASP A 67 0.73 3.61 34.02
C ASP A 67 1.98 3.37 33.15
N GLU A 68 2.17 2.11 32.71
CA GLU A 68 3.20 1.75 31.71
C GLU A 68 2.79 2.19 30.28
N LYS A 69 1.51 2.49 30.07
CA LYS A 69 0.97 3.00 28.79
C LYS A 69 1.33 4.45 28.50
N SER A 70 1.62 5.26 29.51
CA SER A 70 1.85 6.70 29.35
C SER A 70 3.09 7.01 28.52
N LYS A 71 4.13 6.18 28.60
CA LYS A 71 5.38 6.38 27.85
C LYS A 71 5.28 5.91 26.41
N SER A 72 4.55 4.81 26.15
CA SER A 72 4.30 4.34 24.78
C SER A 72 3.30 5.25 24.05
N VAL A 73 2.28 5.76 24.74
CA VAL A 73 1.32 6.74 24.21
C VAL A 73 2.01 8.07 23.91
N ARG A 74 2.81 8.64 24.83
CA ARG A 74 3.60 9.85 24.55
C ARG A 74 4.54 9.71 23.36
N PHE A 75 5.28 8.60 23.29
CA PHE A 75 6.20 8.37 22.17
C PHE A 75 5.46 8.26 20.82
N THR A 76 4.24 7.70 20.81
CA THR A 76 3.42 7.66 19.59
C THR A 76 2.79 9.00 19.23
N ASP A 77 2.47 9.84 20.21
CA ASP A 77 1.92 11.18 19.98
C ASP A 77 2.99 12.13 19.45
N ASP A 78 4.19 12.14 20.04
CA ASP A 78 5.34 12.93 19.57
C ASP A 78 5.74 12.56 18.12
N ALA A 79 5.70 11.26 17.78
CA ALA A 79 6.01 10.77 16.45
C ALA A 79 4.94 11.15 15.41
N LYS A 80 3.65 11.14 15.81
CA LYS A 80 2.55 11.58 14.94
C LYS A 80 2.60 13.08 14.70
N GLU A 81 2.90 13.87 15.73
CA GLU A 81 2.97 15.33 15.63
C GLU A 81 4.11 15.75 14.67
N ALA A 82 5.29 15.15 14.81
CA ALA A 82 6.41 15.38 13.89
C ALA A 82 6.11 14.95 12.44
N ALA A 83 5.41 13.83 12.24
CA ALA A 83 5.01 13.36 10.92
C ALA A 83 3.97 14.29 10.27
N GLN A 84 3.02 14.80 11.06
CA GLN A 84 1.99 15.73 10.61
C GLN A 84 2.59 17.10 10.28
N GLU A 85 3.57 17.57 11.06
CA GLU A 85 4.31 18.80 10.78
C GLU A 85 5.13 18.69 9.49
N ALA A 86 5.82 17.57 9.27
CA ALA A 86 6.55 17.30 8.04
C ALA A 86 5.61 17.22 6.81
N ALA A 87 4.45 16.59 6.96
CA ALA A 87 3.43 16.51 5.91
C ALA A 87 2.85 17.90 5.60
N ALA A 88 2.57 18.72 6.61
CA ALA A 88 2.10 20.09 6.44
C ALA A 88 3.15 20.98 5.77
N ALA A 89 4.43 20.82 6.13
CA ALA A 89 5.55 21.52 5.50
C ALA A 89 5.74 21.10 4.03
N ALA A 90 5.58 19.81 3.73
CA ALA A 90 5.62 19.29 2.36
C ALA A 90 4.44 19.83 1.53
N ALA A 91 3.23 19.83 2.07
CA ALA A 91 2.04 20.37 1.41
C ALA A 91 2.18 21.88 1.12
N ARG A 92 2.74 22.65 2.06
CA ARG A 92 3.02 24.09 1.86
C ARG A 92 4.07 24.33 0.76
N LYS A 93 5.13 23.52 0.72
CA LYS A 93 6.16 23.61 -0.34
C LYS A 93 5.58 23.23 -1.70
N ALA A 94 4.77 22.19 -1.76
CA ALA A 94 4.07 21.76 -2.97
C ALA A 94 3.08 22.84 -3.46
N GLY A 95 2.31 23.45 -2.55
CA GLY A 95 1.42 24.56 -2.87
C GLY A 95 2.16 25.77 -3.45
N LYS A 96 3.26 26.20 -2.82
CA LYS A 96 4.09 27.30 -3.35
C LYS A 96 4.69 26.98 -4.72
N ALA A 97 5.20 25.76 -4.89
CA ALA A 97 5.72 25.32 -6.18
C ALA A 97 4.62 25.29 -7.24
N TRP A 98 3.41 24.86 -6.87
CA TRP A 98 2.23 24.85 -7.73
C TRP A 98 1.79 26.26 -8.12
N ASP A 99 1.72 27.21 -7.19
CA ASP A 99 1.38 28.61 -7.47
C ASP A 99 2.39 29.27 -8.43
N GLU A 100 3.66 28.89 -8.37
CA GLU A 100 4.71 29.41 -9.25
C GLU A 100 4.66 28.81 -10.66
N VAL A 101 4.24 27.55 -10.81
CA VAL A 101 4.10 26.91 -12.13
C VAL A 101 2.70 27.04 -12.75
N SER A 102 1.66 27.24 -11.94
CA SER A 102 0.26 27.46 -12.33
C SER A 102 0.10 28.45 -13.49
N PRO A 103 0.72 29.65 -13.48
CA PRO A 103 0.59 30.60 -14.59
C PRO A 103 1.27 30.15 -15.90
N LYS A 104 2.13 29.12 -15.87
CA LYS A 104 2.83 28.56 -17.05
C LYS A 104 2.20 27.26 -17.56
N LEU A 105 1.34 26.62 -16.78
CA LEU A 105 0.64 25.38 -17.16
C LEU A 105 -0.32 25.53 -18.34
N PRO A 106 -1.15 26.59 -18.50
CA PRO A 106 -2.09 26.65 -19.62
C PRO A 106 -1.37 26.67 -20.98
N ALA A 107 -0.26 27.41 -21.10
CA ALA A 107 0.54 27.48 -22.32
C ALA A 107 1.37 26.20 -22.61
N ALA A 108 1.74 25.43 -21.58
CA ALA A 108 2.42 24.14 -21.73
C ALA A 108 1.44 22.99 -22.01
N ALA A 109 0.23 23.05 -21.42
CA ALA A 109 -0.85 22.11 -21.64
C ALA A 109 -1.37 22.17 -23.08
N GLU A 110 -1.47 23.37 -23.67
CA GLU A 110 -1.84 23.55 -25.07
C GLU A 110 -0.83 22.88 -26.03
N ARG A 111 0.48 22.96 -25.74
CA ARG A 111 1.52 22.24 -26.50
C ARG A 111 1.52 20.74 -26.26
N ALA A 112 1.19 20.30 -25.04
CA ALA A 112 1.09 18.88 -24.70
C ALA A 112 -0.16 18.21 -25.31
N ALA A 113 -1.28 18.94 -25.46
CA ALA A 113 -2.50 18.46 -26.10
C ALA A 113 -2.26 18.09 -27.58
N HIS A 114 -1.50 18.91 -28.31
CA HIS A 114 -1.15 18.60 -29.70
C HIS A 114 -0.18 17.43 -29.87
N LEU A 115 0.66 17.16 -28.87
CA LEU A 115 1.59 16.02 -28.88
C LEU A 115 0.88 14.72 -28.49
N THR A 116 0.02 14.76 -27.47
CA THR A 116 -0.75 13.60 -27.03
C THR A 116 -1.69 13.10 -28.13
N SER A 117 -2.37 13.98 -28.87
CA SER A 117 -3.22 13.56 -29.99
C SER A 117 -2.44 12.87 -31.11
N ARG A 118 -1.21 13.33 -31.41
CA ARG A 118 -0.34 12.71 -32.42
C ARG A 118 0.24 11.38 -31.94
N LEU A 119 0.58 11.28 -30.65
CA LEU A 119 1.14 10.07 -30.06
C LEU A 119 0.07 8.97 -29.96
N LEU A 120 -1.16 9.31 -29.54
CA LEU A 120 -2.28 8.37 -29.49
C LEU A 120 -2.68 7.85 -30.88
N TYR A 121 -2.69 8.71 -31.89
CA TYR A 121 -2.92 8.28 -33.28
C TYR A 121 -1.79 7.38 -33.79
N GLY A 122 -0.54 7.72 -33.47
CA GLY A 122 0.64 6.91 -33.80
C GLY A 122 0.59 5.52 -33.15
N THR A 123 0.27 5.43 -31.86
CA THR A 123 0.13 4.14 -31.16
C THR A 123 -1.03 3.32 -31.70
N SER A 124 -2.16 3.96 -32.04
CA SER A 124 -3.31 3.28 -32.65
C SER A 124 -2.96 2.72 -34.04
N LEU A 125 -2.22 3.47 -34.86
CA LEU A 125 -1.78 3.03 -36.18
C LEU A 125 -0.78 1.88 -36.07
N LEU A 126 0.17 1.97 -35.14
CA LEU A 126 1.18 0.94 -34.90
C LEU A 126 0.53 -0.37 -34.42
N LEU A 127 -0.45 -0.29 -33.53
CA LEU A 127 -1.22 -1.46 -33.09
C LEU A 127 -2.03 -2.08 -34.23
N ALA A 128 -2.66 -1.28 -35.09
CA ALA A 128 -3.38 -1.78 -36.26
C ALA A 128 -2.46 -2.50 -37.24
N ILE A 129 -1.26 -1.97 -37.50
CA ILE A 129 -0.25 -2.62 -38.36
C ILE A 129 0.21 -3.94 -37.76
N ILE A 130 0.44 -4.01 -36.45
CA ILE A 130 0.80 -5.26 -35.75
C ILE A 130 -0.30 -6.32 -35.93
N LEU A 131 -1.57 -5.95 -35.74
CA LEU A 131 -2.69 -6.86 -35.92
C LEU A 131 -2.79 -7.36 -37.36
N ILE A 132 -2.60 -6.48 -38.36
CA ILE A 132 -2.57 -6.87 -39.77
C ILE A 132 -1.42 -7.85 -40.03
N CYS A 133 -0.21 -7.56 -39.56
CA CYS A 133 0.94 -8.47 -39.68
C CYS A 133 0.67 -9.82 -39.02
N ALA A 134 0.05 -9.84 -37.84
CA ALA A 134 -0.32 -11.07 -37.15
C ALA A 134 -1.35 -11.89 -37.94
N THR A 135 -2.37 -11.24 -38.52
CA THR A 135 -3.36 -11.94 -39.36
C THR A 135 -2.74 -12.53 -40.62
N LEU A 136 -1.82 -11.81 -41.27
CA LEU A 136 -1.08 -12.31 -42.43
C LEU A 136 -0.15 -13.47 -42.06
N LEU A 137 0.50 -13.41 -40.91
CA LEU A 137 1.36 -14.48 -40.39
C LEU A 137 0.54 -15.74 -40.08
N VAL A 138 -0.63 -15.61 -39.44
CA VAL A 138 -1.56 -16.73 -39.23
C VAL A 138 -2.01 -17.33 -40.55
N LEU A 139 -2.35 -16.50 -41.54
CA LEU A 139 -2.72 -16.98 -42.88
C LEU A 139 -1.56 -17.70 -43.59
N ALA A 140 -0.33 -17.23 -43.42
CA ALA A 140 0.88 -17.86 -43.94
C ALA A 140 1.16 -19.20 -43.26
N LEU A 141 1.04 -19.28 -41.93
CA LEU A 141 1.19 -20.53 -41.17
C LEU A 141 0.11 -21.57 -41.51
N ILE A 142 -1.12 -21.12 -41.81
CA ILE A 142 -2.20 -22.00 -42.29
C ILE A 142 -1.96 -22.45 -43.74
N SER A 143 -1.25 -21.64 -44.54
CA SER A 143 -0.95 -21.94 -45.95
C SER A 143 0.24 -22.89 -46.12
N ILE A 144 1.22 -22.82 -45.21
CA ILE A 144 2.30 -23.79 -45.08
C ILE A 144 1.73 -24.93 -44.24
N GLU A 145 1.06 -25.91 -44.86
CA GLU A 145 0.43 -27.08 -44.19
C GLU A 145 1.22 -27.55 -42.95
N PHE A 146 0.87 -27.02 -41.78
CA PHE A 146 1.67 -27.17 -40.58
C PHE A 146 1.43 -28.57 -40.02
N ALA A 147 2.44 -29.44 -40.11
CA ALA A 147 2.47 -30.72 -39.43
C ALA A 147 3.25 -30.56 -38.11
N PRO A 148 2.58 -30.30 -36.96
CA PRO A 148 3.26 -30.05 -35.68
C PRO A 148 4.08 -31.24 -35.16
N LEU A 149 3.87 -32.46 -35.68
CA LEU A 149 4.54 -33.67 -35.24
C LEU A 149 4.90 -34.58 -36.44
N PRO A 150 6.10 -35.20 -36.45
CA PRO A 150 6.43 -36.21 -37.46
C PRO A 150 5.55 -37.47 -37.24
N GLY A 151 4.72 -37.82 -38.22
CA GLY A 151 3.93 -39.05 -38.24
C GLY A 151 2.42 -38.90 -38.03
N VAL A 152 1.88 -37.67 -37.92
CA VAL A 152 0.42 -37.43 -37.99
C VAL A 152 0.03 -36.97 -39.38
N MET A 153 -1.15 -37.37 -39.86
CA MET A 153 -1.69 -36.90 -41.13
C MET A 153 -1.82 -35.37 -41.12
N PRO A 154 -1.44 -34.67 -42.20
CA PRO A 154 -1.61 -33.22 -42.29
C PRO A 154 -3.09 -32.88 -42.11
N LEU A 155 -3.37 -31.80 -41.38
CA LEU A 155 -4.73 -31.26 -41.26
C LEU A 155 -5.30 -31.06 -42.67
N PRO A 156 -6.55 -31.48 -42.94
CA PRO A 156 -7.16 -31.30 -44.25
C PRO A 156 -7.15 -29.82 -44.61
N GLY A 157 -6.59 -29.49 -45.78
CA GLY A 157 -6.42 -28.11 -46.23
C GLY A 157 -7.71 -27.31 -46.10
N LEU A 158 -7.66 -26.21 -45.33
CA LEU A 158 -8.82 -25.35 -45.10
C LEU A 158 -9.33 -24.80 -46.44
N HIS A 159 -10.63 -24.90 -46.69
CA HIS A 159 -11.25 -24.43 -47.93
C HIS A 159 -10.90 -22.96 -48.21
N LEU A 160 -10.65 -22.61 -49.48
CA LEU A 160 -10.21 -21.27 -49.89
C LEU A 160 -11.14 -20.16 -49.36
N MET A 161 -12.45 -20.45 -49.32
CA MET A 161 -13.46 -19.52 -48.80
C MET A 161 -13.27 -19.20 -47.31
N THR A 162 -12.83 -20.17 -46.51
CA THR A 162 -12.58 -19.96 -45.07
C THR A 162 -11.33 -19.12 -44.84
N LYS A 163 -10.28 -19.34 -45.62
CA LYS A 163 -9.06 -18.50 -45.60
C LYS A 163 -9.38 -17.04 -45.96
N LEU A 164 -10.22 -16.85 -46.97
CA LEU A 164 -10.67 -15.53 -47.41
C LEU A 164 -11.56 -14.84 -46.37
N SER A 165 -12.46 -15.58 -45.72
CA SER A 165 -13.31 -15.06 -44.65
C SER A 165 -12.51 -14.58 -43.43
N ILE A 166 -11.45 -15.30 -43.03
CA ILE A 166 -10.59 -14.92 -41.91
C ILE A 166 -9.82 -13.64 -42.24
N GLY A 167 -9.30 -13.52 -43.47
CA GLY A 167 -8.64 -12.31 -43.94
C GLY A 167 -9.58 -11.10 -43.95
N VAL A 168 -10.79 -11.25 -44.51
CA VAL A 168 -11.79 -10.17 -44.56
C VAL A 168 -12.23 -9.75 -43.15
N ALA A 169 -12.47 -10.72 -42.25
CA ALA A 169 -12.83 -10.43 -40.87
C ALA A 169 -11.71 -9.70 -40.11
N GLY A 170 -10.45 -10.07 -40.33
CA GLY A 170 -9.29 -9.40 -39.74
C GLY A 170 -9.15 -7.95 -40.22
N VAL A 171 -9.26 -7.72 -41.53
CA VAL A 171 -9.20 -6.37 -42.12
C VAL A 171 -10.38 -5.51 -41.67
N SER A 172 -11.59 -6.08 -41.62
CA SER A 172 -12.79 -5.38 -41.15
C SER A 172 -12.69 -5.00 -39.67
N SER A 173 -12.13 -5.87 -38.82
CA SER A 173 -11.93 -5.59 -37.39
C SER A 173 -10.89 -4.49 -37.19
N ALA A 174 -9.79 -4.53 -37.95
CA ALA A 174 -8.77 -3.47 -37.92
C ALA A 174 -9.33 -2.11 -38.36
N LEU A 175 -10.18 -2.10 -39.40
CA LEU A 175 -10.83 -0.89 -39.89
C LEU A 175 -11.83 -0.32 -38.87
N ALA A 176 -12.59 -1.17 -38.18
CA ALA A 176 -13.52 -0.73 -37.14
C ALA A 176 -12.79 -0.06 -35.96
N VAL A 177 -11.71 -0.66 -35.48
CA VAL A 177 -10.87 -0.09 -34.41
C VAL A 177 -10.25 1.24 -34.87
N PHE A 178 -9.80 1.31 -36.13
CA PHE A 178 -9.24 2.54 -36.70
C PHE A 178 -10.29 3.67 -36.79
N LEU A 179 -11.51 3.37 -37.22
CA LEU A 179 -12.58 4.37 -37.32
C LEU A 179 -13.03 4.86 -35.94
N ILE A 180 -13.16 3.97 -34.96
CA ILE A 180 -13.48 4.32 -33.57
C ILE A 180 -12.37 5.19 -32.97
N GLY A 181 -11.10 4.86 -33.21
CA GLY A 181 -9.96 5.69 -32.78
C GLY A 181 -9.93 7.06 -33.46
N ARG A 182 -10.27 7.13 -34.75
CA ARG A 182 -10.36 8.38 -35.52
C ARG A 182 -11.53 9.26 -35.09
N GLU A 183 -12.67 8.68 -34.72
CA GLU A 183 -13.84 9.43 -34.24
C GLU A 183 -13.69 9.83 -32.77
N GLY A 184 -13.13 8.96 -31.93
CA GLY A 184 -12.81 9.27 -30.54
C GLY A 184 -11.80 10.42 -30.41
N SER A 185 -10.77 10.45 -31.26
CA SER A 185 -9.82 11.58 -31.30
C SER A 185 -10.45 12.89 -31.75
N ARG A 186 -11.43 12.85 -32.68
CA ARG A 186 -12.19 14.05 -33.10
C ARG A 186 -13.18 14.53 -32.03
N ALA A 187 -13.83 13.62 -31.31
CA ALA A 187 -14.73 13.96 -30.21
C ALA A 187 -13.99 14.59 -29.02
N LEU A 188 -12.77 14.12 -28.73
CA LEU A 188 -11.88 14.73 -27.74
C LEU A 188 -11.52 16.16 -28.15
N GLN A 189 -11.07 16.39 -29.40
CA GLN A 189 -10.77 17.75 -29.88
C GLN A 189 -11.98 18.70 -29.82
N GLY A 190 -13.18 18.21 -30.16
CA GLY A 190 -14.41 19.02 -30.09
C GLY A 190 -14.86 19.35 -28.66
N SER A 191 -14.54 18.50 -27.67
CA SER A 191 -14.85 18.76 -26.25
C SER A 191 -13.86 19.76 -25.65
N PHE A 192 -12.57 19.67 -25.99
CA PHE A 192 -11.55 20.62 -25.55
C PHE A 192 -11.80 22.05 -26.07
N SER A 193 -12.24 22.21 -27.33
CA SER A 193 -12.61 23.54 -27.85
C SER A 193 -13.91 24.10 -27.26
N LYS A 194 -14.76 23.28 -26.62
CA LYS A 194 -16.00 23.74 -25.97
C LYS A 194 -15.77 24.15 -24.51
N GLU A 195 -14.81 23.53 -23.84
CA GLU A 195 -14.38 23.88 -22.49
C GLU A 195 -13.65 25.24 -22.47
N GLU A 196 -12.96 25.61 -23.55
CA GLU A 196 -12.30 26.91 -23.72
C GLU A 196 -13.28 28.09 -23.82
N LYS A 197 -14.51 27.88 -24.31
CA LYS A 197 -15.55 28.93 -24.42
C LYS A 197 -16.47 29.06 -23.20
N GLY A 198 -16.41 28.12 -22.25
CA GLY A 198 -17.24 28.14 -21.04
C GLY A 198 -16.61 28.87 -19.85
N GLY A 199 -15.35 29.28 -19.96
CA GLY A 199 -14.58 29.93 -18.88
C GLY A 199 -14.51 31.46 -18.95
N GLU A 200 -15.03 32.09 -20.01
CA GLU A 200 -14.98 33.56 -20.22
C GLU A 200 -16.30 34.29 -19.95
N GLU A 201 -17.34 33.61 -19.46
CA GLU A 201 -18.54 34.28 -18.93
C GLU A 201 -18.70 34.01 -17.43
N LYS A 202 -17.95 34.76 -16.62
CA LYS A 202 -18.41 35.17 -15.30
C LYS A 202 -17.76 36.46 -14.82
#